data_AF-A0A355WH32-F1
#
_entry.id   AF-A0A355WH32-F1
#
_cell.length_a   1.000
_cell.length_b   1.000
_cell.length_c   1.000
_cell.angle_alpha   90.00
_cell.angle_beta   90.00
_cell.angle_gamma   90.00
#
_symmetry.space_group_name_H-M   'P 1'
#
loop_
_entity.id
_entity.type
_entity.pdbx_description
1 polymer ?
#
loop_
_entity_poly.entity_id
_entity_poly.type
_entity_poly.pdbx_seq_one_letter_code
_entity_poly.pdbx_strand_id
1 'polypeptide(L)' 'MAFGTPGSDQQDQWQLILFLRLVHHRMNLQQGVDEPLFHTGHFQESSYPRTARPGHLMIEPSFG' A
#
# COMPACT_ATOMS: atom_id res chain seq x y z
N MET A 1 -9.11 4.43 16.25
CA MET A 1 -9.05 4.87 14.85
C MET A 1 -9.54 3.72 13.99
N ALA A 2 -10.34 3.98 12.96
CA ALA A 2 -10.80 2.97 12.00
C ALA A 2 -10.55 3.50 10.58
N PHE A 3 -9.89 2.70 9.75
CA PHE A 3 -9.56 3.03 8.36
C PHE A 3 -9.51 1.75 7.53
N GLY A 4 -9.63 1.88 6.21
CA GLY A 4 -9.54 0.78 5.28
C GLY A 4 -9.50 1.26 3.83
N THR A 5 -9.17 0.36 2.91
CA THR A 5 -9.13 0.62 1.47
C THR A 5 -9.50 -0.66 0.74
N PRO A 6 -10.21 -0.63 -0.40
CA PRO A 6 -10.23 -1.77 -1.32
C PRO A 6 -8.83 -1.98 -1.91
N GLY A 7 -8.59 -3.15 -2.52
CA GLY A 7 -7.30 -3.44 -3.16
C GLY A 7 -6.83 -4.89 -3.13
N SER A 8 -7.65 -5.83 -2.65
CA SER A 8 -7.26 -7.25 -2.55
C SER A 8 -5.91 -7.39 -1.80
N ASP A 9 -4.92 -8.01 -2.41
CA ASP A 9 -3.60 -8.25 -1.82
C ASP A 9 -2.78 -6.98 -1.52
N GLN A 10 -3.18 -5.83 -2.07
CA GLN A 10 -2.53 -4.55 -1.80
C GLN A 10 -3.13 -3.85 -0.57
N GLN A 11 -4.33 -4.27 -0.15
CA GLN A 11 -5.09 -3.60 0.91
C GLN A 11 -4.28 -3.45 2.19
N ASP A 12 -3.73 -4.54 2.72
CA ASP A 12 -2.98 -4.51 3.98
C ASP A 12 -1.58 -3.89 3.80
N GLN A 13 -1.04 -3.89 2.57
CA GLN A 13 0.21 -3.17 2.27
C GLN A 13 0.00 -1.65 2.38
N TRP A 14 -1.06 -1.12 1.78
CA TRP A 14 -1.38 0.31 1.83
C TRP A 14 -1.85 0.76 3.21
N GLN A 15 -2.63 -0.07 3.92
CA GLN A 15 -3.05 0.23 5.28
C GLN A 15 -1.87 0.31 6.25
N LEU A 16 -0.87 -0.57 6.09
CA LEU A 16 0.36 -0.49 6.86
C LEU A 16 1.10 0.82 6.58
N ILE A 17 1.23 1.23 5.32
CA ILE A 17 1.87 2.50 4.94
C ILE A 17 1.15 3.69 5.59
N LEU A 18 -0.19 3.76 5.49
CA LEU A 18 -0.98 4.80 6.13
C LEU A 18 -0.77 4.82 7.65
N PHE A 19 -0.84 3.65 8.31
CA PHE A 19 -0.62 3.56 9.75
C PHE A 19 0.75 4.09 10.16
N LEU A 20 1.82 3.69 9.47
CA LEU A 20 3.18 4.13 9.75
C LEU A 20 3.35 5.65 9.56
N ARG A 21 2.70 6.25 8.55
CA ARG A 21 2.67 7.70 8.35
C ARG A 21 2.06 8.44 9.55
N LEU A 22 1.01 7.89 10.14
CA LEU A 22 0.34 8.50 11.30
C LEU A 22 1.18 8.36 12.58
N VAL A 23 1.72 7.16 12.86
CA VAL A 23 2.38 6.90 14.14
C VAL A 23 3.85 7.34 14.18
N HIS A 24 4.56 7.20 13.06
CA HIS A 24 5.98 7.56 12.99
C HIS A 24 6.21 8.94 12.37
N HIS A 25 5.50 9.27 11.29
CA HIS A 25 5.74 10.53 10.57
C HIS A 25 4.84 11.67 11.06
N ARG A 26 3.92 11.38 12.00
CA ARG A 26 3.01 12.35 12.62
C ARG A 26 2.18 13.15 11.61
N MET A 27 1.96 12.57 10.43
CA MET A 27 1.09 13.16 9.41
C MET A 27 -0.35 13.17 9.91
N ASN A 28 -1.14 14.12 9.46
CA ASN A 28 -2.59 14.04 9.63
C ASN A 28 -3.18 12.99 8.67
N LEU A 29 -4.47 12.65 8.85
CA LEU A 29 -5.13 11.62 8.06
C LEU A 29 -5.12 11.90 6.56
N GLN A 30 -5.43 13.14 6.16
CA GLN A 30 -5.51 13.51 4.76
C GLN A 30 -4.11 13.50 4.13
N GLN A 31 -3.12 14.10 4.80
CA GLN A 31 -1.72 14.05 4.39
C GLN A 31 -1.25 12.61 4.20
N GLY A 32 -1.53 11.73 5.17
CA GLY A 32 -1.10 10.34 5.08
C GLY A 32 -1.72 9.57 3.89
N VAL A 33 -2.93 9.93 3.48
CA VAL A 33 -3.63 9.38 2.31
C VAL A 33 -3.10 9.97 1.00
N ASP A 34 -2.77 11.26 0.97
CA ASP A 34 -2.32 11.96 -0.23
C ASP A 34 -0.87 11.61 -0.64
N GLU A 35 -0.09 11.05 0.28
CA GLU A 35 1.31 10.69 0.05
C GLU A 35 1.47 9.44 -0.85
N PRO A 36 2.50 9.38 -1.72
CA PRO A 36 2.64 8.36 -2.76
C PRO A 36 2.64 6.92 -2.23
N LEU A 37 1.82 6.03 -2.78
CA LEU A 37 1.75 4.63 -2.39
C LEU A 37 2.74 3.75 -3.16
N PHE A 38 3.04 2.59 -2.57
CA PHE A 38 3.76 1.51 -3.21
C PHE A 38 3.22 0.15 -2.74
N HIS A 39 3.44 -0.89 -3.53
CA HIS A 39 3.16 -2.28 -3.12
C HIS A 39 4.04 -3.26 -3.90
N THR A 40 4.32 -4.41 -3.33
CA THR A 40 5.04 -5.50 -4.02
C THR A 40 4.07 -6.53 -4.59
N GLY A 41 4.48 -7.12 -5.72
CA GLY A 41 3.85 -8.31 -6.31
C GLY A 41 4.69 -9.58 -6.12
N HIS A 42 5.68 -9.56 -5.22
CA HIS A 42 6.59 -10.68 -4.96
C HIS A 42 5.94 -11.74 -4.05
N PHE A 43 4.73 -12.16 -4.38
CA PHE A 43 4.03 -13.27 -3.75
C PHE A 43 2.88 -13.71 -4.66
N GLN A 44 2.28 -14.85 -4.36
CA GLN A 44 1.17 -15.39 -5.13
C GLN A 44 -0.11 -14.57 -4.88
N GLU A 45 -0.69 -13.98 -5.92
CA GLU A 45 -1.95 -13.24 -5.83
C GLU A 45 -3.11 -14.11 -5.32
N SER A 46 -4.04 -13.51 -4.57
CA SER A 46 -5.24 -14.18 -4.08
C SER A 46 -6.23 -14.49 -5.20
N SER A 47 -6.33 -13.59 -6.18
CA SER A 47 -7.25 -13.70 -7.31
C SER A 47 -6.73 -14.67 -8.37
N TYR A 48 -7.63 -15.43 -9.01
CA TYR A 48 -7.28 -16.28 -10.15
C TYR A 48 -6.71 -15.43 -11.32
N PRO A 49 -5.64 -15.85 -12.02
CA PRO A 49 -4.96 -17.16 -11.97
C PRO A 49 -3.85 -17.29 -10.90
N ARG A 50 -3.80 -16.40 -9.91
CA ARG A 50 -2.87 -16.43 -8.76
C ARG A 50 -1.42 -16.31 -9.18
N THR A 51 -1.14 -15.40 -10.11
CA THR A 51 0.22 -15.16 -10.60
C THR A 51 1.07 -14.55 -9.49
N ALA A 52 2.39 -14.81 -9.51
CA ALA A 52 3.36 -14.07 -8.73
C ALA A 52 4.29 -13.29 -9.67
N ARG A 53 4.71 -12.09 -9.26
CA ARG A 53 5.67 -11.27 -10.01
C ARG A 53 6.94 -11.06 -9.15
N PRO A 54 7.89 -12.02 -9.16
CA PRO A 54 9.12 -11.91 -8.38
C PRO A 54 9.87 -10.61 -8.68
N GLY A 55 10.28 -9.93 -7.61
CA GLY A 55 11.01 -8.65 -7.66
C GLY A 55 10.16 -7.44 -8.04
N HIS A 56 8.85 -7.61 -8.29
CA HIS A 56 7.99 -6.50 -8.70
C HIS A 56 7.68 -5.56 -7.53
N LEU A 57 7.86 -4.27 -7.79
CA LEU A 57 7.44 -3.15 -6.96
C LEU A 57 6.71 -2.15 -7.84
N MET A 58 5.47 -1.84 -7.48
CA MET A 58 4.74 -0.70 -8.04
C MET A 58 4.96 0.49 -7.12
N ILE A 59 5.21 1.65 -7.69
CA ILE A 59 5.29 2.91 -6.96
C ILE A 59 4.56 4.00 -7.76
N GLU A 60 3.85 4.88 -7.06
CA GLU A 60 3.14 5.98 -7.73
C GLU A 60 4.11 6.99 -8.36
N PRO A 61 3.75 7.61 -9.50
CA PRO A 61 4.62 8.56 -10.20
C PRO A 61 4.98 9.81 -9.41
N SER A 62 4.19 10.15 -8.39
CA SER A 62 4.42 11.28 -7.49
C SER A 62 5.54 11.03 -6.47
N PHE A 63 6.13 9.85 -6.44
CA PHE A 63 7.28 9.54 -5.60
C PHE A 63 8.55 10.26 -6.10
N GLY A 64 9.03 11.24 -5.33
CA GLY A 64 10.24 12.02 -5.62
C GLY A 64 10.04 13.50 -5.36
#